data_AF-H8XT29-F1
#
_entry.id   AF-H8XT29-F1
#
_cell.length_a   1.000
_cell.length_b   1.000
_cell.length_c   1.000
_cell.angle_alpha   90.00
_cell.angle_beta   90.00
_cell.angle_gamma   90.00
#
_symmetry.space_group_name_H-M   'P 1'
#
loop_
_entity.id
_entity.type
_entity.pdbx_description
1 polymer ?
#
loop_
_entity_poly.entity_id
_entity_poly.type
_entity_poly.pdbx_seq_one_letter_code
_entity_poly.pdbx_strand_id
1 'polypeptide(L)'
;MEFLLSNSTPFLKVFKKYAINTPKRVAHFLAQLHEETGGFIKLSENLNYTPAGLIETFGTNQISVAQANLYGRTAKRKANQEAIANIVYGGKWGKVNLGNTQVGDGWRFRGRGLIQLTGRVNYQAYKDYSGLDVIANPDLASRPDIAIDIAGWFWSVRFKLNPIADTNNITSITKKINGGLTNFSERVKQLKYYTSIDTLGILKKKASPKPGKPKNKSAYSYYNPFTRVLDFGSKTK
;
A
#
# COMPACT_ATOMS: atom_id res chain seq x y z
N MET A 1 12.24 2.43 5.85
CA MET A 1 11.93 3.87 5.75
C MET A 1 11.81 4.36 4.31
N GLU A 2 12.62 3.85 3.37
CA GLU A 2 12.60 4.28 1.95
C GLU A 2 11.21 4.31 1.31
N PHE A 3 10.42 3.22 1.42
CA PHE A 3 9.06 3.18 0.88
C PHE A 3 8.17 4.32 1.40
N LEU A 4 8.25 4.64 2.70
CA LEU A 4 7.49 5.75 3.29
C LEU A 4 7.92 7.08 2.71
N LEU A 5 9.23 7.30 2.54
CA LEU A 5 9.76 8.56 1.99
C LEU A 5 9.37 8.77 0.52
N SER A 6 9.50 7.71 -0.30
CA SER A 6 9.10 7.73 -1.71
C SER A 6 7.60 7.91 -1.90
N ASN A 7 6.80 7.53 -0.90
CA ASN A 7 5.34 7.69 -0.89
C ASN A 7 4.85 8.69 0.18
N SER A 8 5.68 9.67 0.53
CA SER A 8 5.38 10.64 1.60
C SER A 8 4.07 11.39 1.36
N THR A 9 3.84 11.88 0.14
CA THR A 9 2.59 12.57 -0.22
C THR A 9 1.34 11.67 -0.09
N PRO A 10 1.30 10.43 -0.64
CA PRO A 10 0.23 9.49 -0.36
C PRO A 10 -0.04 9.24 1.13
N PHE A 11 1.01 8.97 1.94
CA PHE A 11 0.84 8.76 3.39
C PHE A 11 0.24 9.98 4.08
N LEU A 12 0.73 11.19 3.78
CA LEU A 12 0.20 12.43 4.37
C LEU A 12 -1.27 12.66 4.00
N LYS A 13 -1.66 12.36 2.74
CA LYS A 13 -3.07 12.42 2.31
C LYS A 13 -3.94 11.45 3.11
N VAL A 14 -3.48 10.21 3.29
CA VAL A 14 -4.19 9.16 4.02
C VAL A 14 -4.29 9.48 5.52
N PHE A 15 -3.21 9.99 6.12
CA PHE A 15 -3.22 10.45 7.52
C PHE A 15 -4.26 11.54 7.75
N LYS A 16 -4.38 12.49 6.82
CA LYS A 16 -5.45 13.50 6.86
C LYS A 16 -6.83 12.90 6.63
N LYS A 17 -7.02 12.14 5.53
CA LYS A 17 -8.32 11.58 5.10
C LYS A 17 -8.94 10.67 6.16
N TYR A 18 -8.12 9.87 6.84
CA TYR A 18 -8.59 8.86 7.78
C TYR A 18 -8.31 9.21 9.25
N ALA A 19 -7.95 10.45 9.55
CA ALA A 19 -7.64 10.94 10.90
C ALA A 19 -6.56 10.11 11.64
N ILE A 20 -5.58 9.57 10.90
CA ILE A 20 -4.40 8.89 11.46
C ILE A 20 -3.32 9.97 11.66
N ASN A 21 -3.60 10.93 12.53
CA ASN A 21 -2.92 12.23 12.55
C ASN A 21 -2.30 12.61 13.91
N THR A 22 -2.33 11.70 14.89
CA THR A 22 -1.55 11.83 16.13
C THR A 22 -0.29 10.96 16.03
N PRO A 23 0.83 11.30 16.71
CA PRO A 23 2.02 10.47 16.72
C PRO A 23 1.73 9.01 17.09
N LYS A 24 0.84 8.81 18.08
CA LYS A 24 0.42 7.48 18.53
C LYS A 24 -0.34 6.71 17.45
N ARG A 25 -1.33 7.31 16.78
CA ARG A 25 -2.08 6.64 15.70
C ARG A 25 -1.17 6.28 14.53
N VAL A 26 -0.29 7.20 14.13
CA VAL A 26 0.69 6.96 13.06
C VAL A 26 1.63 5.80 13.42
N ALA A 27 2.14 5.77 14.65
CA ALA A 27 3.04 4.72 15.09
C ALA A 27 2.37 3.34 15.10
N HIS A 28 1.16 3.22 15.64
CA HIS A 28 0.40 1.96 15.62
C HIS A 28 0.05 1.51 14.20
N PHE A 29 -0.42 2.42 13.36
CA PHE A 29 -0.74 2.12 11.96
C PHE A 29 0.47 1.59 11.20
N LEU A 30 1.60 2.31 11.25
CA LEU A 30 2.82 1.93 10.55
C LEU A 30 3.47 0.66 11.12
N ALA A 31 3.38 0.43 12.43
CA ALA A 31 3.89 -0.79 13.04
C ALA A 31 3.19 -2.05 12.49
N GLN A 32 1.87 -1.98 12.31
CA GLN A 32 1.11 -3.09 11.74
C GLN A 32 1.46 -3.27 10.27
N LEU A 33 1.47 -2.20 9.46
CA LEU A 33 1.83 -2.31 8.04
C LEU A 33 3.27 -2.79 7.83
N HIS A 34 4.20 -2.38 8.69
CA HIS A 34 5.58 -2.84 8.65
C HIS A 34 5.63 -4.36 8.79
N GLU A 35 4.91 -4.91 9.78
CA GLU A 35 4.87 -6.36 9.99
C GLU A 35 4.22 -7.10 8.81
N GLU A 36 3.03 -6.65 8.37
CA GLU A 36 2.28 -7.29 7.27
C GLU A 36 3.08 -7.38 5.96
N THR A 37 4.04 -6.47 5.77
CA THR A 37 4.75 -6.31 4.50
C THR A 37 6.23 -6.70 4.59
N GLY A 38 6.68 -7.18 5.76
CA GLY A 38 8.11 -7.45 6.01
C GLY A 38 8.98 -6.20 5.78
N GLY A 39 8.57 -5.06 6.33
CA GLY A 39 9.30 -3.79 6.21
C GLY A 39 9.02 -3.02 4.93
N PHE A 40 7.79 -3.12 4.39
CA PHE A 40 7.32 -2.48 3.15
C PHE A 40 7.98 -3.04 1.88
N ILE A 41 8.35 -4.32 1.90
CA ILE A 41 9.00 -5.02 0.79
C ILE A 41 7.98 -5.89 0.02
N LYS A 42 7.06 -6.53 0.73
CA LYS A 42 6.07 -7.46 0.17
C LYS A 42 4.71 -6.77 0.04
N LEU A 43 4.37 -6.34 -1.18
CA LEU A 43 3.13 -5.60 -1.47
C LEU A 43 2.09 -6.42 -2.25
N SER A 44 2.42 -7.65 -2.62
CA SER A 44 1.51 -8.60 -3.24
C SER A 44 1.91 -9.99 -2.80
N GLU A 45 0.93 -10.88 -2.67
CA GLU A 45 1.27 -12.27 -2.43
C GLU A 45 2.00 -12.89 -3.64
N ASN A 46 2.86 -13.86 -3.34
CA ASN A 46 3.56 -14.65 -4.33
C ASN A 46 3.23 -16.12 -4.06
N LEU A 47 2.46 -16.75 -4.94
CA LEU A 47 2.01 -18.12 -4.79
C LEU A 47 3.00 -19.13 -5.39
N ASN A 48 4.28 -18.78 -5.44
CA ASN A 48 5.36 -19.61 -5.96
C ASN A 48 5.87 -20.65 -4.94
N TYR A 49 4.98 -21.55 -4.53
CA TYR A 49 5.28 -22.61 -3.56
C TYR A 49 5.78 -23.89 -4.24
N THR A 50 6.59 -24.67 -3.53
CA THR A 50 6.83 -26.09 -3.87
C THR A 50 5.59 -26.92 -3.51
N PRO A 51 5.44 -28.15 -4.02
CA PRO A 51 4.36 -29.05 -3.58
C PRO A 51 4.31 -29.23 -2.06
N ALA A 52 5.45 -29.47 -1.42
CA ALA A 52 5.52 -29.58 0.04
C ALA A 52 5.09 -28.28 0.74
N GLY A 53 5.57 -27.12 0.27
CA GLY A 53 5.20 -25.82 0.84
C GLY A 53 3.71 -25.49 0.68
N LEU A 54 3.06 -25.96 -0.40
CA LEU A 54 1.60 -25.83 -0.55
C LEU A 54 0.85 -26.62 0.53
N ILE A 55 1.26 -27.85 0.79
CA ILE A 55 0.65 -28.69 1.81
C ILE A 55 0.88 -28.10 3.21
N GLU A 56 2.09 -27.63 3.49
CA GLU A 56 2.43 -26.98 4.77
C GLU A 56 1.62 -25.70 5.01
N THR A 57 1.47 -24.87 3.98
CA THR A 57 0.84 -23.54 4.11
C THR A 57 -0.69 -23.63 4.15
N PHE A 58 -1.29 -24.43 3.27
CA PHE A 58 -2.74 -24.43 3.05
C PHE A 58 -3.44 -25.68 3.58
N GLY A 59 -2.69 -26.73 3.89
CA GLY A 59 -3.25 -28.02 4.31
C GLY A 59 -3.95 -28.77 3.17
N THR A 60 -4.08 -30.09 3.36
CA THR A 60 -4.67 -30.99 2.35
C THR A 60 -6.17 -30.81 2.15
N ASN A 61 -6.86 -30.17 3.11
CA ASN A 61 -8.27 -29.81 3.00
C ASN A 61 -8.52 -28.71 1.96
N GLN A 62 -7.51 -27.85 1.72
CA GLN A 62 -7.62 -26.74 0.79
C GLN A 62 -7.00 -27.04 -0.57
N ILE A 63 -5.90 -27.79 -0.60
CA ILE A 63 -5.23 -28.24 -1.82
C ILE A 63 -4.78 -29.69 -1.68
N SER A 64 -5.25 -30.58 -2.56
CA SER A 64 -4.90 -32.00 -2.49
C SER A 64 -3.42 -32.22 -2.83
N VAL A 65 -2.85 -33.35 -2.39
CA VAL A 65 -1.47 -33.73 -2.73
C VAL A 65 -1.27 -33.81 -4.24
N ALA A 66 -2.26 -34.33 -4.98
CA ALA A 66 -2.21 -34.39 -6.44
C ALA A 66 -2.18 -32.98 -7.07
N GLN A 67 -3.02 -32.06 -6.58
CA GLN A 67 -3.03 -30.65 -7.04
C GLN A 67 -1.73 -29.93 -6.68
N ALA A 68 -1.20 -30.13 -5.47
CA ALA A 68 0.07 -29.56 -5.04
C ALA A 68 1.23 -30.03 -5.93
N ASN A 69 1.29 -31.32 -6.26
CA ASN A 69 2.27 -31.88 -7.19
C ASN A 69 2.09 -31.37 -8.62
N LEU A 70 0.85 -31.11 -9.04
CA LEU A 70 0.54 -30.63 -10.39
C LEU A 70 0.87 -29.14 -10.58
N TYR A 71 0.60 -28.30 -9.59
CA TYR A 71 0.70 -26.84 -9.74
C TYR A 71 1.88 -26.21 -9.01
N GLY A 72 2.47 -26.89 -8.03
CA GLY A 72 3.65 -26.42 -7.31
C GLY A 72 4.90 -26.32 -8.20
N ARG A 73 5.81 -25.43 -7.81
CA ARG A 73 7.13 -25.28 -8.44
C ARG A 73 8.00 -26.50 -8.18
N THR A 74 8.67 -26.97 -9.23
CA THR A 74 9.72 -28.00 -9.18
C THR A 74 11.00 -27.48 -9.85
N ALA A 75 12.06 -28.28 -9.86
CA ALA A 75 13.28 -27.94 -10.61
C ALA A 75 13.04 -27.79 -12.13
N LYS A 76 12.00 -28.45 -12.67
CA LYS A 76 11.70 -28.48 -14.12
C LYS A 76 10.53 -27.57 -14.51
N ARG A 77 9.77 -27.03 -13.54
CA ARG A 77 8.51 -26.32 -13.81
C ARG A 77 8.30 -25.19 -12.82
N LYS A 78 7.92 -24.00 -13.31
CA LYS A 78 7.46 -22.88 -12.48
C LYS A 78 6.10 -23.22 -11.84
N ALA A 79 5.79 -22.62 -10.68
CA ALA A 79 4.47 -22.75 -10.09
C ALA A 79 3.39 -22.17 -11.02
N ASN A 80 2.26 -22.86 -11.16
CA ASN A 80 1.06 -22.29 -11.75
C ASN A 80 0.30 -21.51 -10.66
N GLN A 81 0.71 -20.27 -10.45
CA GLN A 81 0.19 -19.43 -9.36
C GLN A 81 -1.29 -19.12 -9.50
N GLU A 82 -1.80 -18.96 -10.73
CA GLU A 82 -3.23 -18.72 -10.97
C GLU A 82 -4.06 -19.95 -10.60
N ALA A 83 -3.64 -21.15 -11.01
CA ALA A 83 -4.31 -22.38 -10.59
C ALA A 83 -4.26 -22.55 -9.07
N ILE A 84 -3.11 -22.30 -8.44
CA ILE A 84 -2.97 -22.33 -6.97
C ILE A 84 -3.97 -21.37 -6.33
N ALA A 85 -4.01 -20.10 -6.74
CA ALA A 85 -4.91 -19.10 -6.18
C ALA A 85 -6.38 -19.49 -6.32
N ASN A 86 -6.78 -19.98 -7.50
CA ASN A 86 -8.15 -20.40 -7.77
C ASN A 86 -8.56 -21.64 -6.95
N ILE A 87 -7.60 -22.48 -6.56
CA ILE A 87 -7.84 -23.60 -5.64
C ILE A 87 -7.94 -23.08 -4.21
N VAL A 88 -6.90 -22.39 -3.72
CA VAL A 88 -6.80 -22.05 -2.29
C VAL A 88 -7.76 -20.95 -1.85
N TYR A 89 -8.16 -20.05 -2.75
CA TYR A 89 -9.10 -18.97 -2.46
C TYR A 89 -10.45 -19.15 -3.16
N GLY A 90 -10.67 -20.26 -3.86
CA GLY A 90 -11.94 -20.57 -4.53
C GLY A 90 -12.79 -21.61 -3.78
N GLY A 91 -13.71 -22.23 -4.51
CA GLY A 91 -14.56 -23.31 -4.01
C GLY A 91 -15.49 -22.88 -2.86
N LYS A 92 -15.97 -23.86 -2.08
CA LYS A 92 -16.88 -23.62 -0.95
C LYS A 92 -16.25 -22.71 0.10
N TRP A 93 -14.98 -22.93 0.42
CA TRP A 93 -14.27 -22.13 1.41
C TRP A 93 -14.14 -20.67 0.95
N GLY A 94 -13.71 -20.43 -0.29
CA GLY A 94 -13.59 -19.08 -0.87
C GLY A 94 -14.92 -18.35 -0.98
N LYS A 95 -15.99 -19.07 -1.33
CA LYS A 95 -17.35 -18.50 -1.34
C LYS A 95 -17.77 -17.99 0.05
N VAL A 96 -17.53 -18.78 1.10
CA VAL A 96 -17.96 -18.45 2.46
C VAL A 96 -17.09 -17.35 3.08
N ASN A 97 -15.76 -17.44 2.93
CA ASN A 97 -14.83 -16.57 3.67
C ASN A 97 -14.40 -15.33 2.89
N LEU A 98 -14.41 -15.39 1.55
CA LEU A 98 -13.87 -14.34 0.68
C LEU A 98 -14.93 -13.75 -0.28
N GLY A 99 -16.14 -14.31 -0.31
CA GLY A 99 -17.17 -13.95 -1.28
C GLY A 99 -16.77 -14.26 -2.72
N ASN A 100 -15.79 -15.14 -2.92
CA ASN A 100 -15.31 -15.56 -4.25
C ASN A 100 -16.34 -16.52 -4.86
N THR A 101 -17.26 -15.97 -5.65
CA THR A 101 -18.41 -16.70 -6.21
C THR A 101 -18.28 -16.97 -7.70
N GLN A 102 -17.34 -16.32 -8.39
CA GLN A 102 -17.12 -16.48 -9.82
C GLN A 102 -15.84 -17.28 -10.11
N VAL A 103 -15.80 -17.94 -11.26
CA VAL A 103 -14.61 -18.64 -11.74
C VAL A 103 -13.47 -17.62 -11.91
N GLY A 104 -12.28 -17.99 -11.42
CA GLY A 104 -11.10 -17.12 -11.46
C GLY A 104 -11.00 -16.12 -10.31
N ASP A 105 -11.99 -16.04 -9.42
CA ASP A 105 -11.98 -15.07 -8.31
C ASP A 105 -10.80 -15.24 -7.36
N GLY A 106 -10.34 -16.48 -7.16
CA GLY A 106 -9.20 -16.74 -6.30
C GLY A 106 -7.95 -16.02 -6.78
N TRP A 107 -7.65 -16.07 -8.08
CA TRP A 107 -6.54 -15.33 -8.68
C TRP A 107 -6.85 -13.83 -8.84
N ARG A 108 -8.06 -13.48 -9.26
CA ARG A 108 -8.45 -12.08 -9.50
C ARG A 108 -8.39 -11.25 -8.22
N PHE A 109 -8.89 -11.78 -7.11
CA PHE A 109 -8.96 -11.09 -5.80
C PHE A 109 -7.99 -11.66 -4.78
N ARG A 110 -6.87 -12.16 -5.27
CA ARG A 110 -5.70 -12.54 -4.48
C ARG A 110 -5.15 -11.34 -3.67
N GLY A 111 -4.40 -11.59 -2.61
CA GLY A 111 -3.83 -10.63 -1.67
C GLY A 111 -2.95 -9.56 -2.33
N ARG A 112 -3.32 -8.29 -2.14
CA ARG A 112 -2.58 -7.12 -2.64
C ARG A 112 -2.49 -6.00 -1.60
N GLY A 113 -1.49 -5.15 -1.78
CA GLY A 113 -1.26 -3.94 -0.99
C GLY A 113 -0.71 -4.21 0.41
N LEU A 114 -0.71 -3.15 1.22
CA LEU A 114 -0.05 -3.11 2.53
C LEU A 114 -0.76 -3.93 3.62
N ILE A 115 -2.03 -4.29 3.39
CA ILE A 115 -2.86 -5.06 4.34
C ILE A 115 -3.31 -6.41 3.75
N GLN A 116 -2.73 -6.82 2.61
CA GLN A 116 -3.11 -8.05 1.91
C GLN A 116 -4.64 -8.15 1.65
N LEU A 117 -5.20 -7.14 0.97
CA LEU A 117 -6.62 -7.12 0.63
C LEU A 117 -6.93 -8.33 -0.25
N THR A 118 -7.77 -9.23 0.25
CA THR A 118 -8.02 -10.55 -0.34
C THR A 118 -9.53 -10.84 -0.37
N GLY A 119 -10.02 -11.42 -1.47
CA GLY A 119 -11.41 -11.84 -1.64
C GLY A 119 -12.32 -10.76 -2.22
N ARG A 120 -13.20 -11.16 -3.13
CA ARG A 120 -14.16 -10.29 -3.83
C ARG A 120 -14.94 -9.40 -2.87
N VAL A 121 -15.40 -9.93 -1.74
CA VAL A 121 -16.19 -9.16 -0.77
C VAL A 121 -15.42 -7.96 -0.22
N ASN A 122 -14.10 -8.10 -0.04
CA ASN A 122 -13.26 -7.05 0.51
C ASN A 122 -12.88 -6.00 -0.55
N TYR A 123 -12.63 -6.44 -1.79
CA TYR A 123 -12.46 -5.53 -2.93
C TYR A 123 -13.75 -4.73 -3.19
N GLN A 124 -14.91 -5.38 -3.10
CA GLN A 124 -16.21 -4.72 -3.31
C GLN A 124 -16.46 -3.68 -2.22
N ALA A 125 -16.24 -4.02 -0.96
CA ALA A 125 -16.39 -3.08 0.15
C ALA A 125 -15.48 -1.84 0.01
N TYR A 126 -14.26 -2.00 -0.52
CA TYR A 126 -13.40 -0.86 -0.81
C TYR A 126 -13.89 -0.05 -2.01
N LYS A 127 -14.35 -0.70 -3.08
CA LYS A 127 -14.98 -0.01 -4.24
C LYS A 127 -16.16 0.83 -3.79
N ASP A 128 -17.06 0.25 -2.98
CA ASP A 128 -18.26 0.94 -2.49
C ASP A 128 -17.91 2.17 -1.64
N TYR A 129 -16.83 2.08 -0.85
CA TYR A 129 -16.37 3.20 -0.04
C TYR A 129 -15.64 4.28 -0.85
N SER A 130 -14.76 3.88 -1.77
CA SER A 130 -13.82 4.79 -2.43
C SER A 130 -14.30 5.30 -3.79
N GLY A 131 -15.26 4.61 -4.42
CA GLY A 131 -15.64 4.81 -5.81
C GLY A 131 -14.62 4.27 -6.83
N LEU A 132 -13.45 3.76 -6.41
CA LEU A 132 -12.44 3.21 -7.30
C LEU A 132 -12.83 1.79 -7.72
N ASP A 133 -12.90 1.53 -9.02
CA ASP A 133 -13.30 0.22 -9.55
C ASP A 133 -12.17 -0.82 -9.49
N VAL A 134 -11.80 -1.19 -8.27
CA VAL A 134 -10.86 -2.29 -7.99
C VAL A 134 -11.46 -3.67 -8.26
N ILE A 135 -12.75 -3.76 -8.62
CA ILE A 135 -13.38 -5.02 -9.02
C ILE A 135 -13.10 -5.32 -10.50
N ALA A 136 -13.26 -4.31 -11.36
CA ALA A 136 -12.91 -4.41 -12.76
C ALA A 136 -11.38 -4.50 -12.94
N ASN A 137 -10.63 -3.72 -12.15
CA ASN A 137 -9.17 -3.63 -12.24
C ASN A 137 -8.49 -3.93 -10.89
N PRO A 138 -8.40 -5.20 -10.46
CA PRO A 138 -7.91 -5.55 -9.12
C PRO A 138 -6.43 -5.23 -8.89
N ASP A 139 -5.61 -5.14 -9.94
CA ASP A 139 -4.19 -4.76 -9.80
C ASP A 139 -3.99 -3.30 -9.35
N LEU A 140 -5.05 -2.46 -9.42
CA LEU A 140 -5.04 -1.14 -8.80
C LEU A 140 -4.73 -1.22 -7.29
N ALA A 141 -5.13 -2.29 -6.61
CA ALA A 141 -4.85 -2.48 -5.19
C ALA A 141 -3.35 -2.66 -4.88
N SER A 142 -2.51 -2.95 -5.89
CA SER A 142 -1.05 -3.00 -5.76
C SER A 142 -0.37 -1.65 -6.02
N ARG A 143 -1.07 -0.66 -6.59
CA ARG A 143 -0.50 0.66 -6.85
C ARG A 143 -0.20 1.35 -5.51
N PRO A 144 1.02 1.86 -5.24
CA PRO A 144 1.40 2.32 -3.90
C PRO A 144 0.43 3.33 -3.24
N ASP A 145 -0.04 4.33 -3.98
CA ASP A 145 -0.99 5.32 -3.47
C ASP A 145 -2.37 4.73 -3.13
N ILE A 146 -2.87 3.79 -3.94
CA ILE A 146 -4.13 3.07 -3.67
C ILE A 146 -3.93 2.08 -2.52
N ALA A 147 -2.82 1.35 -2.47
CA ALA A 147 -2.50 0.43 -1.39
C ALA A 147 -2.43 1.14 -0.02
N ILE A 148 -1.86 2.35 0.02
CA ILE A 148 -1.83 3.19 1.22
C ILE A 148 -3.25 3.68 1.58
N ASP A 149 -4.07 4.04 0.58
CA ASP A 149 -5.46 4.44 0.83
C ASP A 149 -6.34 3.28 1.34
N ILE A 150 -6.21 2.08 0.76
CA ILE A 150 -6.84 0.84 1.23
C ILE A 150 -6.44 0.57 2.68
N ALA A 151 -5.16 0.72 3.02
CA ALA A 151 -4.69 0.52 4.39
C ALA A 151 -5.34 1.51 5.36
N GLY A 152 -5.44 2.79 5.00
CA GLY A 152 -6.12 3.81 5.81
C GLY A 152 -7.62 3.55 5.97
N TRP A 153 -8.30 3.14 4.90
CA TRP A 153 -9.70 2.72 4.94
C TRP A 153 -9.91 1.51 5.86
N PHE A 154 -9.10 0.48 5.68
CA PHE A 154 -9.16 -0.73 6.49
C PHE A 154 -8.99 -0.38 7.97
N TRP A 155 -8.00 0.45 8.29
CA TRP A 155 -7.71 0.90 9.64
C TRP A 155 -8.83 1.72 10.28
N SER A 156 -9.23 2.83 9.65
CA SER A 156 -10.12 3.82 10.28
C SER A 156 -11.60 3.54 10.08
N VAL A 157 -11.98 2.99 8.93
CA VAL A 157 -13.39 2.86 8.54
C VAL A 157 -13.86 1.45 8.82
N ARG A 158 -13.15 0.46 8.29
CA ARG A 158 -13.57 -0.94 8.39
C ARG A 158 -13.44 -1.47 9.82
N PHE A 159 -12.27 -1.25 10.45
CA PHE A 159 -12.00 -1.79 11.79
C PHE A 159 -12.04 -0.75 12.91
N LYS A 160 -12.18 0.54 12.59
CA LYS A 160 -12.29 1.65 13.55
C LYS A 160 -11.18 1.61 14.61
N LEU A 161 -9.93 1.52 14.17
CA LEU A 161 -8.77 1.27 15.04
C LEU A 161 -8.20 2.53 15.70
N ASN A 162 -8.55 3.73 15.24
CA ASN A 162 -8.07 5.00 15.81
C ASN A 162 -8.32 5.11 17.34
N PRO A 163 -9.55 4.90 17.87
CA PRO A 163 -9.79 4.95 19.32
C PRO A 163 -8.98 3.91 20.11
N ILE A 164 -8.69 2.76 19.51
CA ILE A 164 -7.91 1.68 20.15
C ILE A 164 -6.42 2.08 20.20
N ALA A 165 -5.92 2.71 19.14
CA ALA A 165 -4.58 3.27 19.14
C ALA A 165 -4.43 4.41 20.14
N ASP A 166 -5.46 5.23 20.35
CA ASP A 166 -5.42 6.32 21.34
C ASP A 166 -5.19 5.80 22.77
N THR A 167 -5.74 4.62 23.09
CA THR A 167 -5.52 3.90 24.37
C THR A 167 -4.23 3.06 24.39
N ASN A 168 -3.40 3.15 23.35
CA ASN A 168 -2.14 2.41 23.19
C ASN A 168 -2.30 0.88 23.20
N ASN A 169 -3.47 0.36 22.80
CA ASN A 169 -3.79 -1.06 22.93
C ASN A 169 -3.40 -1.87 21.67
N ILE A 170 -2.10 -2.11 21.52
CA ILE A 170 -1.55 -2.90 20.40
C ILE A 170 -2.08 -4.34 20.37
N THR A 171 -2.41 -4.93 21.53
CA THR A 171 -2.96 -6.28 21.62
C THR A 171 -4.32 -6.37 20.91
N SER A 172 -5.23 -5.43 21.19
CA SER A 172 -6.55 -5.37 20.57
C SER A 172 -6.45 -5.07 19.07
N ILE A 173 -5.58 -4.14 18.67
CA ILE A 173 -5.30 -3.85 17.25
C ILE A 173 -4.81 -5.11 16.52
N THR A 174 -3.82 -5.81 17.08
CA THR A 174 -3.24 -7.00 16.44
C THR A 174 -4.29 -8.10 16.26
N LYS A 175 -5.11 -8.37 17.29
CA LYS A 175 -6.21 -9.33 17.20
C LYS A 175 -7.23 -8.96 16.13
N LYS A 176 -7.58 -7.67 15.98
CA LYS A 176 -8.52 -7.21 14.95
C LYS A 176 -7.98 -7.34 13.55
N ILE A 177 -6.68 -7.11 13.34
CA ILE A 177 -6.06 -7.19 12.01
C ILE A 177 -5.81 -8.64 11.60
N ASN A 178 -5.31 -9.48 12.52
CA ASN A 178 -4.82 -10.84 12.20
C ASN A 178 -5.72 -11.98 12.69
N GLY A 179 -6.80 -11.69 13.42
CA GLY A 179 -7.61 -12.72 14.09
C GLY A 179 -6.92 -13.36 15.30
N GLY A 180 -5.69 -12.98 15.63
CA GLY A 180 -4.87 -13.56 16.69
C GLY A 180 -3.68 -12.67 17.07
N LEU A 181 -2.66 -13.25 17.73
CA LEU A 181 -1.44 -12.55 18.15
C LEU A 181 -0.20 -12.97 17.35
N THR A 182 -0.39 -13.35 16.09
CA THR A 182 0.69 -13.71 15.17
C THR A 182 1.72 -12.58 15.09
N ASN A 183 2.99 -12.93 15.30
CA ASN A 183 4.16 -12.03 15.32
C ASN A 183 4.03 -10.82 16.28
N PHE A 184 3.31 -10.97 17.39
CA PHE A 184 3.03 -9.86 18.31
C PHE A 184 4.31 -9.16 18.84
N SER A 185 5.36 -9.92 19.16
CA SER A 185 6.64 -9.34 19.63
C SER A 185 7.26 -8.39 18.60
N GLU A 186 7.25 -8.77 17.31
CA GLU A 186 7.76 -7.91 16.24
C GLU A 186 6.88 -6.67 16.07
N ARG A 187 5.55 -6.79 16.12
CA ARG A 187 4.65 -5.63 16.09
C ARG A 187 4.93 -4.64 17.23
N VAL A 188 5.21 -5.14 18.44
CA VAL A 188 5.60 -4.31 19.60
C VAL A 188 6.94 -3.61 19.35
N LYS A 189 7.93 -4.31 18.78
CA LYS A 189 9.21 -3.72 18.39
C LYS A 189 9.04 -2.62 17.35
N GLN A 190 8.22 -2.83 16.33
CA GLN A 190 7.94 -1.80 15.32
C GLN A 190 7.20 -0.61 15.92
N LEU A 191 6.26 -0.84 16.84
CA LEU A 191 5.58 0.26 17.55
C LEU A 191 6.58 1.12 18.33
N LYS A 192 7.52 0.50 19.05
CA LYS A 192 8.59 1.23 19.76
C LYS A 192 9.41 2.09 18.79
N TYR A 193 9.82 1.53 17.66
CA TYR A 193 10.56 2.25 16.62
C TYR A 193 9.77 3.46 16.08
N TYR A 194 8.52 3.28 15.67
CA TYR A 194 7.73 4.40 15.12
C TYR A 194 7.31 5.42 16.17
N THR A 195 7.29 5.05 17.45
CA THR A 195 7.08 5.99 18.57
C THR A 195 8.32 6.84 18.84
N SER A 196 9.52 6.31 18.59
CA SER A 196 10.78 7.03 18.87
C SER A 196 11.19 8.03 17.77
N ILE A 197 10.41 8.17 16.70
CA ILE A 197 10.71 9.07 15.58
C ILE A 197 9.51 9.95 15.22
N ASP A 198 9.78 11.20 14.84
CA ASP A 198 8.74 12.09 14.29
C ASP A 198 8.45 11.73 12.84
N THR A 199 7.72 10.63 12.63
CA THR A 199 7.38 10.17 11.28
C THR A 199 6.60 11.23 10.50
N LEU A 200 5.69 11.97 11.16
CA LEU A 200 4.92 13.02 10.49
C LEU A 200 5.82 14.16 10.01
N GLY A 201 6.74 14.64 10.84
CA GLY A 201 7.71 15.66 10.45
C GLY A 201 8.66 15.18 9.35
N ILE A 202 9.15 13.96 9.44
CA ILE A 202 10.01 13.33 8.41
C ILE A 202 9.30 13.32 7.06
N LEU A 203 8.04 12.87 7.01
CA LEU A 203 7.28 12.80 5.75
C LEU A 203 6.92 14.18 5.22
N LYS A 204 6.54 15.13 6.08
CA LYS A 204 6.29 16.52 5.67
C LYS A 204 7.54 17.15 5.05
N LYS A 205 8.70 17.01 5.70
CA LYS A 205 9.98 17.53 5.20
C LYS A 205 10.34 16.94 3.84
N LYS A 206 10.04 15.65 3.61
CA LYS A 206 10.26 14.98 2.32
C LYS A 206 9.29 15.45 1.22
N ALA A 207 8.03 15.70 1.58
CA ALA A 207 7.00 16.13 0.64
C ALA A 207 7.10 17.62 0.26
N SER A 208 7.73 18.45 1.10
CA SER A 208 7.99 19.85 0.79
C SER A 208 8.94 19.98 -0.42
N PRO A 209 8.65 20.86 -1.40
CA PRO A 209 9.59 21.18 -2.46
C PRO A 209 10.90 21.67 -1.85
N LYS A 210 12.05 21.20 -2.36
CA LYS A 210 13.32 21.86 -2.03
C LYS A 210 13.19 23.33 -2.44
N PRO A 211 13.56 24.31 -1.58
CA PRO A 211 13.66 25.68 -2.03
C PRO A 211 14.58 25.68 -3.25
N GLY A 212 14.06 26.11 -4.40
CA GLY A 212 14.86 26.24 -5.60
C GLY A 212 16.08 27.09 -5.29
N LYS A 213 17.27 26.70 -5.75
CA LYS A 213 18.41 27.62 -5.76
C LYS A 213 17.92 28.94 -6.39
N PRO A 214 18.17 30.10 -5.79
CA PRO A 214 17.87 31.36 -6.45
C PRO A 214 18.50 31.29 -7.83
N LYS A 215 17.70 31.46 -8.89
CA LYS A 215 18.24 31.58 -10.24
C LYS A 215 19.16 32.78 -10.20
N ASN A 216 20.47 32.56 -10.36
CA ASN A 216 21.40 33.64 -10.66
C ASN A 216 20.84 34.34 -11.89
N LYS A 217 20.35 35.57 -11.73
CA LYS A 217 20.12 36.47 -12.85
C LYS A 217 21.52 36.79 -13.40
N SER A 218 22.04 35.94 -14.28
CA SER A 218 23.21 36.31 -15.07
C SER A 218 22.79 37.49 -15.94
N ALA A 219 23.43 38.64 -15.70
CA ALA A 219 23.33 39.81 -16.54
C ALA A 219 23.81 39.43 -17.95
N TYR A 220 22.88 39.09 -18.84
CA TYR A 220 23.13 39.16 -20.27
C TYR A 220 22.91 40.62 -20.69
N SER A 221 24.01 41.36 -20.68
CA SER A 221 24.18 42.59 -21.44
C SER A 221 24.00 42.25 -22.92
N TYR A 222 22.90 42.71 -23.51
CA TYR A 222 22.76 42.75 -24.96
C TYR A 222 23.46 44.02 -25.45
N TYR A 223 24.64 43.84 -26.02
CA TYR A 223 25.21 44.80 -26.97
C TYR A 223 24.26 44.89 -28.17
N ASN A 224 23.63 46.05 -28.39
CA ASN A 224 22.84 46.36 -29.57
C ASN A 224 23.64 47.35 -30.45
N PRO A 225 24.27 46.91 -31.55
CA PRO A 225 25.08 47.80 -32.39
C PRO A 225 24.29 48.57 -33.47
N PHE A 226 22.96 48.69 -33.37
CA PHE A 226 22.17 49.46 -34.35
C PHE A 226 21.18 50.41 -33.68
N THR A 227 21.67 51.51 -33.15
CA THR A 227 20.92 52.77 -33.11
C THR A 227 21.90 53.93 -33.14
N ARG A 228 22.30 54.32 -34.35
CA ARG A 228 22.85 55.64 -34.61
C ARG A 228 22.00 56.29 -35.70
N VAL A 229 21.49 57.48 -35.35
CA VAL A 229 21.02 58.54 -36.23
C VAL A 229 19.65 58.31 -36.87
N LEU A 230 18.65 59.08 -36.41
CA LEU A 230 18.14 60.23 -37.15
C LEU A 230 17.28 61.09 -36.21
N ASP A 231 17.84 62.25 -35.89
CA ASP A 231 17.19 63.40 -35.28
C ASP A 231 16.53 64.20 -36.40
N PHE A 232 15.21 64.43 -36.32
CA PHE A 232 14.52 65.53 -36.98
C PHE A 232 13.31 65.95 -36.13
N GLY A 233 13.57 66.91 -35.24
CA GLY A 233 12.96 68.24 -35.29
C GLY A 233 11.43 68.35 -35.42
N SER A 234 10.84 68.85 -34.35
CA SER A 234 9.57 69.58 -34.23
C SER A 234 9.09 70.35 -35.47
N LYS A 235 7.76 70.39 -35.70
CA LYS A 235 6.91 71.61 -35.52
C LYS A 235 5.45 71.38 -35.96
N THR A 236 4.53 71.78 -35.07
CA THR A 236 3.25 72.53 -35.26
C THR A 236 2.51 72.41 -36.60
N LYS A 237 1.20 72.16 -36.69
CA LYS A 237 0.02 72.70 -35.98
C LYS A 237 -1.11 71.68 -36.04
#